data_AF-A0A1N7EJ60-F1
#
_entry.id   AF-A0A1N7EJ60-F1
#
_cell.length_a   1.000
_cell.length_b   1.000
_cell.length_c   1.000
_cell.angle_alpha   90.00
_cell.angle_beta   90.00
_cell.angle_gamma   90.00
#
_symmetry.space_group_name_H-M   'P 1'
#
loop_
_entity.id
_entity.type
_entity.pdbx_description
1 polymer ?
#
loop_
_entity_poly.entity_id
_entity_poly.type
_entity_poly.pdbx_seq_one_letter_code
_entity_poly.pdbx_strand_id
1 'polypeptide(L)' 'MQTELLNRRRWNTRIELANAIFECLEIFHNRQRRHSALGMRTPVEYEMLYANTQLA' A
#
# COMPACT_ATOMS: atom_id res chain seq x y z
N MET A 1 6.45 5.51 0.12
CA MET A 1 7.59 4.59 -0.15
C MET A 1 8.92 5.08 0.42
N GLN A 2 9.47 6.20 -0.10
CA GLN A 2 10.82 6.66 0.28
C GLN A 2 10.95 6.95 1.79
N THR A 3 10.08 7.79 2.34
CA THR A 3 10.04 8.15 3.76
C THR A 3 9.41 7.07 4.64
N GLU A 4 8.54 6.26 4.07
CA GLU A 4 7.78 5.23 4.79
C GLU A 4 8.57 3.96 5.03
N LEU A 5 9.49 3.61 4.11
CA LEU A 5 10.25 2.36 4.17
C LEU A 5 11.74 2.58 3.92
N LEU A 6 12.09 3.10 2.75
CA LEU A 6 13.48 3.09 2.26
C LEU A 6 14.44 3.83 3.18
N ASN A 7 14.02 4.99 3.70
CA ASN A 7 14.83 5.84 4.56
C ASN A 7 14.78 5.45 6.04
N ARG A 8 14.02 4.41 6.43
CA ARG A 8 13.83 4.04 7.84
C ARG A 8 15.02 3.30 8.43
N ARG A 9 15.77 2.58 7.60
CA ARG A 9 16.95 1.82 8.00
C ARG A 9 17.84 1.52 6.80
N ARG A 10 19.06 1.07 7.07
CA ARG A 10 19.92 0.45 6.04
C ARG A 10 19.50 -0.99 5.82
N TRP A 11 19.65 -1.45 4.58
CA TRP A 11 19.27 -2.79 4.13
C TRP A 11 20.54 -3.56 3.81
N ASN A 12 20.64 -4.79 4.31
CA ASN A 12 21.86 -5.57 4.15
C ASN A 12 21.90 -6.26 2.78
N THR A 13 20.73 -6.62 2.25
CA THR A 13 20.61 -7.29 0.96
C THR A 13 19.47 -6.71 0.13
N ARG A 14 19.56 -6.90 -1.19
CA ARG A 14 18.49 -6.56 -2.13
C ARG A 14 17.24 -7.42 -1.91
N ILE A 15 17.40 -8.66 -1.44
CA ILE A 15 16.28 -9.57 -1.17
C ILE A 15 15.47 -9.08 0.04
N GLU A 16 16.17 -8.73 1.13
CA GLU A 16 15.53 -8.15 2.33
C GLU A 16 14.75 -6.88 1.96
N LEU A 17 15.38 -6.01 1.17
CA LEU A 17 14.72 -4.81 0.69
C LEU A 17 13.49 -5.16 -0.16
N ALA A 18 13.60 -6.05 -1.15
CA ALA A 18 12.48 -6.43 -2.01
C ALA A 18 11.29 -6.99 -1.21
N ASN A 19 11.54 -7.84 -0.20
CA ASN A 19 10.49 -8.37 0.67
C ASN A 19 9.79 -7.25 1.44
N ALA A 20 10.56 -6.33 2.02
CA ALA A 20 9.98 -5.22 2.76
C ALA A 20 9.24 -4.22 1.85
N ILE A 21 9.68 -4.06 0.60
CA ILE A 21 8.95 -3.29 -0.41
C ILE A 21 7.60 -3.93 -0.68
N PHE A 22 7.57 -5.25 -0.89
CA PHE A 22 6.35 -6.00 -1.12
C PHE A 22 5.38 -5.86 0.06
N GLU A 23 5.83 -6.08 1.29
CA GLU A 23 4.99 -5.89 2.49
C GLU A 23 4.48 -4.46 2.63
N CYS A 24 5.32 -3.47 2.35
CA CYS A 24 4.93 -2.07 2.42
C CYS A 24 3.86 -1.71 1.40
N LEU A 25 3.91 -2.28 0.19
CA LEU A 25 2.91 -2.04 -0.85
C LEU A 25 1.62 -2.81 -0.55
N GLU A 26 1.71 -4.12 -0.35
CA GLU A 26 0.52 -4.97 -0.25
C GLU A 26 -0.22 -4.83 1.08
N ILE A 27 0.50 -4.74 2.20
CA ILE A 27 -0.12 -4.73 3.52
C ILE A 27 -0.34 -3.28 3.95
N PHE A 28 0.73 -2.49 4.01
CA PHE A 28 0.61 -1.15 4.54
C PHE A 28 -0.12 -0.21 3.56
N HIS A 29 0.33 -0.11 2.31
CA HIS A 29 -0.23 0.85 1.36
C HIS A 29 -1.63 0.47 0.88
N ASN A 30 -1.79 -0.74 0.33
CA ASN A 30 -3.03 -1.15 -0.31
C ASN A 30 -4.16 -1.45 0.69
N ARG A 31 -3.82 -2.00 1.88
CA ARG A 31 -4.81 -2.55 2.82
C ARG A 31 -4.99 -1.77 4.11
N GLN A 32 -4.05 -0.91 4.51
CA GLN A 32 -4.11 -0.23 5.81
C GLN A 32 -4.08 1.30 5.69
N ARG A 33 -3.32 1.84 4.74
CA ARG A 33 -3.17 3.28 4.58
C ARG A 33 -4.43 3.88 3.98
N ARG A 34 -4.99 4.85 4.67
CA ARG A 34 -6.14 5.63 4.20
C ARG A 34 -5.64 6.87 3.46
N HIS A 35 -6.25 7.15 2.32
CA HIS A 35 -5.87 8.26 1.46
C HIS A 35 -7.01 9.29 1.43
N SER A 36 -6.69 10.55 1.70
CA SER A 36 -7.67 11.66 1.65
C SER A 36 -8.29 11.79 0.26
N ALA A 37 -7.50 11.59 -0.80
CA ALA A 37 -7.97 11.57 -2.18
C ALA A 37 -9.01 10.47 -2.46
N LEU A 38 -9.01 9.38 -1.68
CA LEU A 38 -9.96 8.27 -1.79
C LEU A 38 -11.14 8.41 -0.80
N GLY A 39 -11.33 9.61 -0.22
CA GLY A 39 -12.35 9.84 0.80
C GLY A 39 -12.02 9.15 2.13
N MET A 40 -10.73 9.11 2.50
CA MET A 40 -10.22 8.39 3.66
C MET A 40 -10.53 6.89 3.59
N ARG A 41 -10.34 6.27 2.44
CA ARG A 41 -10.40 4.82 2.25
C ARG A 41 -9.03 4.28 1.86
N THR A 42 -8.84 2.98 2.06
CA THR A 42 -7.69 2.27 1.50
C THR A 42 -7.87 2.04 0.00
N PRO A 43 -6.79 1.83 -0.77
CA PRO A 43 -6.91 1.47 -2.18
C PRO A 43 -7.81 0.27 -2.42
N VAL A 44 -7.69 -0.79 -1.62
CA VAL A 44 -8.52 -2.00 -1.74
C VAL A 44 -10.00 -1.69 -1.47
N GLU A 45 -10.31 -0.94 -0.41
CA GLU A 45 -11.69 -0.52 -0.12
C GLU A 45 -12.28 0.33 -1.24
N TYR A 46 -11.48 1.22 -1.82
CA TYR A 46 -11.88 2.05 -2.94
C TYR A 46 -12.22 1.16 -4.14
N GLU A 47 -11.31 0.31 -4.59
CA GLU A 47 -11.53 -0.62 -5.72
C GLU A 47 -12.76 -1.51 -5.53
N MET A 48 -13.00 -2.04 -4.33
CA MET A 48 -14.19 -2.85 -4.02
C MET A 48 -15.49 -2.07 -4.25
N LEU A 49 -15.53 -0.77 -3.91
CA LEU A 49 -16.71 0.06 -4.15
C LEU A 49 -16.96 0.29 -5.64
N TYR A 50 -15.92 0.51 -6.44
CA TYR A 50 -16.06 0.68 -7.90
C TYR A 50 -16.42 -0.64 -8.59
N ALA A 51 -15.82 -1.75 -8.19
CA ALA A 51 -16.16 -3.07 -8.73
C ALA A 51 -17.64 -3.42 -8.49
N ASN A 52 -18.15 -3.12 -7.29
CA ASN A 52 -19.57 -3.31 -6.98
C ASN A 52 -20.48 -2.35 -7.75
N THR A 53 -20.00 -1.16 -8.12
CA THR A 53 -20.77 -0.18 -8.90
C THR A 53 -20.85 -0.56 -10.39
N GLN A 54 -19.86 -1.29 -10.93
CA GLN A 54 -19.86 -1.75 -12.33
C GLN A 54 -20.67 -3.03 -12.57
N LEU A 55 -21.00 -3.78 -11.51
CA LEU A 55 -21.78 -5.03 -11.59
C LEU A 55 -23.28 -4.83 -11.28
N ALA A 56 -23.70 -3.59 -11.02
CA ALA A 56 -25.10 -3.19 -10.80
C ALA A 56 -25.62 -2.39 -12.01
#